data_AF-A0A8D1GGJ4-F1
#
_entry.id   AF-A0A8D1GGJ4-F1
#
_cell.length_a   1.000
_cell.length_b   1.000
_cell.length_c   1.000
_cell.angle_alpha   90.00
_cell.angle_beta   90.00
_cell.angle_gamma   90.00
#
_symmetry.space_group_name_H-M   'P 1'
#
loop_
_entity.id
_entity.type
_entity.pdbx_description
1 polymer ?
#
loop_
_entity_poly.entity_id
_entity_poly.type
_entity_poly.pdbx_seq_one_letter_code
_entity_poly.pdbx_strand_id
1 'polypeptide(L)'
;MPPNLQRIFPALCLLGVLFLLHCTPVLCGCDNPPVVAHGHHTQIIGLFGMKKDEVVYKCDEGYTLVGEDRLSCRSSRWSPAAPQCKALCPKPQIDRGKLSVDQDEYIESENVIVQCGSGYGLVGPKIITCTEDGTWHPRVPKCEWEYPEDCEQVHEGKKLMQCLPNPEEIKLALELYKLSLETKLLELQIDKEKKAKAKYSI
;
A
#
# COMPACT_ATOMS: atom_id res chain seq x y z
N MET A 1 -58.83 76.02 5.08
CA MET A 1 -58.11 76.36 3.84
C MET A 1 -56.83 75.55 3.78
N PRO A 2 -56.47 75.04 2.59
CA PRO A 2 -55.85 73.73 2.34
C PRO A 2 -54.31 73.84 2.22
N PRO A 3 -53.54 72.84 1.72
CA PRO A 3 -53.77 71.39 1.55
C PRO A 3 -52.60 70.50 2.07
N ASN A 4 -52.81 69.17 2.01
CA ASN A 4 -51.90 68.09 1.55
C ASN A 4 -50.37 68.27 1.67
N LEU A 5 -49.58 67.25 2.01
CA LEU A 5 -49.52 66.03 1.22
C LEU A 5 -48.63 64.98 1.92
N GLN A 6 -49.29 63.92 2.40
CA GLN A 6 -48.70 62.62 2.74
C GLN A 6 -48.11 61.90 1.51
N ARG A 7 -47.28 62.54 0.68
CA ARG A 7 -46.63 61.89 -0.50
C ARG A 7 -45.15 62.19 -0.66
N ILE A 8 -44.38 62.16 0.42
CA ILE A 8 -42.90 62.10 0.31
C ILE A 8 -42.38 60.69 0.63
N PHE A 9 -43.20 59.83 1.22
CA PHE A 9 -42.80 58.47 1.59
C PHE A 9 -42.96 57.34 0.55
N PRO A 10 -43.46 57.51 -0.70
CA PRO A 10 -43.36 56.43 -1.68
C PRO A 10 -42.10 56.49 -2.55
N ALA A 11 -41.49 57.67 -2.77
CA ALA A 11 -40.33 57.80 -3.66
C ALA A 11 -39.02 57.31 -3.01
N LEU A 12 -38.81 57.56 -1.72
CA LEU A 12 -37.66 57.06 -0.96
C LEU A 12 -37.74 55.55 -0.70
N CYS A 13 -38.96 54.99 -0.62
CA CYS A 13 -39.15 53.55 -0.58
C CYS A 13 -38.84 52.90 -1.94
N LEU A 14 -39.23 53.52 -3.06
CA LEU A 14 -38.87 53.01 -4.39
C LEU A 14 -37.35 53.08 -4.67
N LEU A 15 -36.66 54.14 -4.22
CA LEU A 15 -35.19 54.22 -4.31
C LEU A 15 -34.47 53.21 -3.39
N GLY A 16 -35.03 52.94 -2.21
CA GLY A 16 -34.52 51.91 -1.28
C GLY A 16 -34.77 50.47 -1.76
N VAL A 17 -35.88 50.23 -2.48
CA VAL A 17 -36.21 48.90 -3.05
C VAL A 17 -35.41 48.64 -4.34
N LEU A 18 -35.07 49.68 -5.12
CA LEU A 18 -34.13 49.57 -6.24
C LEU A 18 -32.72 49.18 -5.76
N PHE A 19 -32.26 49.65 -4.59
CA PHE A 19 -30.95 49.27 -4.05
C PHE A 19 -30.88 47.81 -3.52
N LEU A 20 -32.04 47.18 -3.24
CA LEU A 20 -32.13 45.76 -2.87
C LEU A 20 -32.29 44.82 -4.09
N LEU A 21 -32.61 45.37 -5.27
CA LEU A 21 -32.76 44.62 -6.52
C LEU A 21 -31.54 44.73 -7.45
N HIS A 22 -30.52 45.49 -7.06
CA HIS A 22 -29.24 45.49 -7.76
C HIS A 22 -28.28 44.55 -7.03
N CYS A 23 -28.35 43.26 -7.37
CA CYS A 23 -27.21 42.38 -7.17
C CYS A 23 -26.07 42.96 -8.00
N THR A 24 -25.15 43.70 -7.38
CA THR A 24 -23.97 44.20 -8.07
C THR A 24 -23.22 42.99 -8.64
N PRO A 25 -22.97 42.93 -9.96
CA PRO A 25 -22.45 41.74 -10.65
C PRO A 25 -20.97 41.42 -10.33
N VAL A 26 -20.46 41.93 -9.21
CA VAL A 26 -19.04 41.91 -8.82
C VAL A 26 -18.78 40.96 -7.63
N LEU A 27 -19.82 40.39 -7.00
CA LEU A 27 -19.69 39.60 -5.76
C LEU A 27 -20.18 38.14 -5.86
N CYS A 28 -20.44 37.63 -7.06
CA CYS A 28 -20.73 36.20 -7.30
C CYS A 28 -19.51 35.47 -7.87
N GLY A 29 -18.35 35.59 -7.24
CA GLY A 29 -17.20 34.72 -7.51
C GLY A 29 -17.38 33.36 -6.84
N CYS A 30 -16.60 32.35 -7.23
CA CYS A 30 -16.45 31.18 -6.36
C CYS A 30 -15.57 31.54 -5.18
N ASP A 31 -15.86 30.91 -4.04
CA ASP A 31 -14.92 30.82 -2.93
C ASP A 31 -13.63 30.11 -3.39
N ASN A 32 -12.63 30.06 -2.50
CA ASN A 32 -11.36 29.38 -2.77
C ASN A 32 -11.59 27.96 -3.33
N PRO A 33 -10.75 27.51 -4.29
CA PRO A 33 -10.81 26.15 -4.80
C PRO A 33 -10.77 25.10 -3.67
N PRO A 34 -11.44 23.95 -3.84
CA PRO A 34 -11.41 22.88 -2.85
C PRO A 34 -9.99 22.44 -2.48
N VAL A 35 -9.75 22.18 -1.20
CA VAL A 35 -8.47 21.62 -0.76
C VAL A 35 -8.46 20.12 -1.04
N VAL A 36 -7.39 19.65 -1.70
CA VAL A 36 -7.15 18.23 -1.99
C VAL A 36 -5.95 17.80 -1.15
N ALA A 37 -6.10 16.73 -0.36
CA ALA A 37 -4.99 16.17 0.42
C ALA A 37 -3.89 15.67 -0.52
N HIS A 38 -2.61 15.86 -0.13
CA HIS A 38 -1.44 15.49 -0.95
C HIS A 38 -1.47 16.08 -2.37
N GLY A 39 -2.06 17.27 -2.51
CA GLY A 39 -2.14 17.97 -3.77
C GLY A 39 -2.17 19.48 -3.59
N HIS A 40 -1.79 20.17 -4.66
CA HIS A 40 -1.79 21.61 -4.76
C HIS A 40 -2.44 22.04 -6.07
N HIS A 41 -2.86 23.30 -6.15
CA HIS A 41 -3.47 23.85 -7.36
C HIS A 41 -2.79 25.15 -7.79
N THR A 42 -2.82 25.41 -9.09
CA THR A 42 -2.32 26.65 -9.70
C THR A 42 -3.45 27.38 -10.41
N GLN A 43 -3.54 28.69 -10.19
CA GLN A 43 -4.52 29.54 -10.86
C GLN A 43 -4.09 29.81 -12.30
N ILE A 44 -5.01 29.66 -13.24
CA ILE A 44 -4.73 30.01 -14.63
C ILE A 44 -4.87 31.51 -14.82
N ILE A 45 -3.83 32.14 -15.37
CA ILE A 45 -3.80 33.57 -15.67
C ILE A 45 -4.10 33.76 -17.17
N GLY A 46 -5.09 34.60 -17.49
CA GLY A 46 -5.45 34.95 -18.85
C GLY A 46 -4.50 36.00 -19.47
N LEU A 47 -4.67 36.22 -20.77
CA LEU A 47 -4.09 37.39 -21.45
C LEU A 47 -4.49 38.65 -20.68
N PHE A 48 -3.54 39.58 -20.49
CA PHE A 48 -3.67 40.78 -19.65
C PHE A 48 -3.59 40.57 -18.12
N GLY A 49 -3.22 39.39 -17.63
CA GLY A 49 -2.93 39.16 -16.21
C GLY A 49 -4.17 38.96 -15.32
N MET A 50 -5.36 38.85 -15.92
CA MET A 50 -6.59 38.56 -15.19
C MET A 50 -6.63 37.09 -14.78
N LYS A 51 -6.93 36.79 -13.51
CA LYS A 51 -7.18 35.42 -13.06
C LYS A 51 -8.39 34.88 -13.82
N LYS A 52 -8.25 33.73 -14.46
CA LYS A 52 -9.41 32.97 -14.96
C LYS A 52 -10.10 32.29 -13.80
N ASP A 53 -11.38 32.02 -13.96
CA ASP A 53 -12.16 31.13 -13.08
C ASP A 53 -11.78 29.66 -13.30
N GLU A 54 -10.49 29.35 -13.48
CA GLU A 54 -9.97 28.00 -13.70
C GLU A 54 -8.72 27.74 -12.87
N VAL A 55 -8.63 26.53 -12.33
CA VAL A 55 -7.46 26.03 -11.61
C VAL A 55 -7.06 24.67 -12.12
N VAL A 56 -5.76 24.37 -12.05
CA VAL A 56 -5.20 23.05 -12.38
C VAL A 56 -4.57 22.47 -11.13
N TYR A 57 -5.00 21.26 -10.77
CA TYR A 57 -4.50 20.47 -9.66
C TYR A 57 -3.31 19.62 -10.10
N LYS A 58 -2.41 19.40 -9.15
CA LYS A 58 -1.29 18.49 -9.27
C LYS A 58 -1.08 17.81 -7.92
N CYS A 59 -0.79 16.53 -7.95
CA CYS A 59 -0.47 15.78 -6.74
C CYS A 59 0.99 15.95 -6.34
N ASP A 60 1.24 15.79 -5.05
CA ASP A 60 2.58 15.78 -4.50
C ASP A 60 3.33 14.52 -4.95
N GLU A 61 4.66 14.50 -4.76
CA GLU A 61 5.48 13.35 -5.13
C GLU A 61 5.05 12.08 -4.38
N GLY A 62 4.96 10.95 -5.09
CA GLY A 62 4.45 9.68 -4.56
C GLY A 62 2.93 9.55 -4.59
N TYR A 63 2.20 10.48 -5.20
CA TYR A 63 0.75 10.41 -5.37
C TYR A 63 0.36 10.59 -6.85
N THR A 64 -0.72 9.93 -7.25
CA THR A 64 -1.31 10.03 -8.60
C THR A 64 -2.68 10.71 -8.58
N LEU A 65 -2.98 11.47 -9.62
CA LEU A 65 -4.23 12.20 -9.76
C LEU A 65 -5.32 11.29 -10.31
N VAL A 66 -6.42 11.16 -9.58
CA VAL A 66 -7.63 10.43 -9.98
C VAL A 66 -8.78 11.42 -10.11
N GLY A 67 -9.27 11.59 -11.34
CA GLY A 67 -10.32 12.55 -11.69
C GLY A 67 -9.85 13.56 -12.72
N GLU A 68 -10.53 14.69 -12.81
CA GLU A 68 -10.20 15.79 -13.72
C GLU A 68 -9.20 16.74 -13.05
N ASP A 69 -8.09 17.02 -13.72
CA ASP A 69 -7.04 17.90 -13.20
C ASP A 69 -7.45 19.37 -13.19
N ARG A 70 -8.44 19.74 -14.01
CA ARG A 70 -8.88 21.12 -14.21
C ARG A 70 -10.27 21.34 -13.66
N LEU A 71 -10.40 22.35 -12.81
CA LEU A 71 -11.68 22.83 -12.31
C LEU A 71 -11.97 24.23 -12.83
N SER A 72 -13.21 24.46 -13.23
CA SER A 72 -13.74 25.76 -13.62
C SER A 72 -14.80 26.22 -12.63
N CYS A 73 -14.77 27.49 -12.27
CA CYS A 73 -15.77 28.15 -11.46
C CYS A 73 -16.85 28.75 -12.35
N ARG A 74 -18.12 28.41 -12.10
CA ARG A 74 -19.27 29.05 -12.74
C ARG A 74 -20.40 29.20 -11.74
N SER A 75 -20.99 30.40 -11.66
CA SER A 75 -22.12 30.70 -10.77
C SER A 75 -21.85 30.29 -9.31
N SER A 76 -20.67 30.66 -8.80
CA SER A 76 -20.20 30.33 -7.43
C SER A 76 -20.07 28.83 -7.14
N ARG A 77 -19.89 27.99 -8.16
CA ARG A 77 -19.64 26.55 -8.02
C ARG A 77 -18.43 26.11 -8.84
N TRP A 78 -17.53 25.37 -8.20
CA TRP A 78 -16.46 24.66 -8.87
C TRP A 78 -16.99 23.39 -9.53
N SER A 79 -16.62 23.17 -10.78
CA SER A 79 -16.99 22.00 -11.57
C SER A 79 -15.89 21.68 -12.59
N PRO A 80 -15.60 20.40 -12.88
CA PRO A 80 -16.12 19.17 -12.28
C PRO A 80 -15.73 19.01 -10.79
N ALA A 81 -16.10 17.89 -10.16
CA ALA A 81 -15.71 17.62 -8.78
C ALA A 81 -14.18 17.62 -8.63
N ALA A 82 -13.67 18.05 -7.47
CA ALA A 82 -12.23 18.08 -7.21
C ALA A 82 -11.62 16.67 -7.34
N PRO A 83 -10.41 16.55 -7.92
CA PRO A 83 -9.74 15.26 -8.04
C PRO A 83 -9.28 14.75 -6.67
N GLN A 84 -8.89 13.48 -6.64
CA GLN A 84 -8.23 12.85 -5.50
C GLN A 84 -6.76 12.59 -5.84
N CYS A 85 -5.86 12.84 -4.90
CA CYS A 85 -4.48 12.37 -4.98
C CYS A 85 -4.38 11.08 -4.18
N LYS A 86 -4.16 9.97 -4.87
CA LYS A 86 -4.02 8.64 -4.26
C LYS A 86 -2.57 8.24 -4.17
N ALA A 87 -2.18 7.64 -3.06
CA ALA A 87 -0.79 7.22 -2.87
C ALA A 87 -0.36 6.18 -3.90
N LEU A 88 0.93 6.19 -4.23
CA LEU A 88 1.61 5.21 -5.06
C LEU A 88 2.57 4.40 -4.18
N CYS A 89 2.39 3.08 -4.15
CA CYS A 89 3.32 2.18 -3.51
C CYS A 89 4.33 1.66 -4.54
N PRO A 90 5.64 1.66 -4.24
CA PRO A 90 6.64 1.10 -5.13
C PRO A 90 6.52 -0.42 -5.20
N LYS A 91 6.97 -1.02 -6.30
CA LYS A 91 7.02 -2.47 -6.47
C LYS A 91 7.70 -3.18 -5.28
N PRO A 92 6.98 -4.09 -4.58
CA PRO A 92 7.57 -4.90 -3.51
C PRO A 92 8.77 -5.69 -4.02
N GLN A 93 9.89 -5.62 -3.29
CA GLN A 93 11.07 -6.42 -3.57
C GLN A 93 10.96 -7.75 -2.84
N ILE A 94 10.83 -8.85 -3.58
CA ILE A 94 10.63 -10.19 -3.03
C ILE A 94 11.60 -11.14 -3.71
N ASP A 95 12.68 -11.46 -3.02
CA ASP A 95 13.68 -12.42 -3.52
C ASP A 95 13.03 -13.78 -3.75
N ARG A 96 13.18 -14.30 -4.97
CA ARG A 96 12.63 -15.61 -5.38
C ARG A 96 11.11 -15.71 -5.23
N GLY A 97 10.42 -14.58 -5.21
CA GLY A 97 8.97 -14.47 -5.30
C GLY A 97 8.52 -13.83 -6.60
N LYS A 98 7.21 -13.89 -6.83
CA LYS A 98 6.49 -13.25 -7.93
C LYS A 98 5.22 -12.60 -7.38
N LEU A 99 4.78 -11.53 -8.04
CA LEU A 99 3.53 -10.84 -7.73
C LEU A 99 2.44 -11.29 -8.72
N SER A 100 1.17 -11.26 -8.28
CA SER A 100 0.02 -11.58 -9.16
C SER A 100 -0.15 -10.63 -10.32
N VAL A 101 0.21 -9.36 -10.10
CA VAL A 101 0.25 -8.31 -11.10
C VAL A 101 1.65 -7.73 -10.99
N ASP A 102 2.36 -7.63 -12.11
CA ASP A 102 3.74 -7.15 -12.14
C ASP A 102 3.82 -5.74 -12.72
N GLN A 103 3.79 -4.74 -11.83
CA GLN A 103 3.85 -3.32 -12.13
C GLN A 103 4.95 -2.64 -11.31
N ASP A 104 5.46 -1.51 -11.80
CA ASP A 104 6.49 -0.72 -11.11
C ASP A 104 5.91 0.06 -9.92
N GLU A 105 4.64 0.46 -10.00
CA GLU A 105 3.90 1.20 -8.97
C GLU A 105 2.46 0.70 -8.88
N TYR A 106 1.87 0.82 -7.69
CA TYR A 106 0.51 0.40 -7.36
C TYR A 106 -0.24 1.53 -6.70
N ILE A 107 -1.52 1.69 -7.03
CA ILE A 107 -2.36 2.74 -6.49
C ILE A 107 -2.91 2.30 -5.12
N GLU A 108 -3.09 3.25 -4.22
CA GLU A 108 -3.78 3.07 -2.94
C GLU A 108 -5.02 2.16 -3.04
N SER A 109 -5.14 1.26 -2.06
CA SER A 109 -6.14 0.19 -1.95
C SER A 109 -6.00 -0.98 -2.93
N GLU A 110 -5.02 -0.98 -3.84
CA GLU A 110 -4.72 -2.16 -4.65
C GLU A 110 -4.10 -3.28 -3.81
N ASN A 111 -4.52 -4.52 -4.12
CA ASN A 111 -4.05 -5.74 -3.48
C ASN A 111 -3.18 -6.54 -4.42
N VAL A 112 -2.04 -7.04 -3.93
CA VAL A 112 -1.19 -7.96 -4.67
C VAL A 112 -0.99 -9.26 -3.89
N ILE A 113 -0.99 -10.37 -4.62
CA ILE A 113 -0.75 -11.70 -4.07
C ILE A 113 0.71 -12.05 -4.32
N VAL A 114 1.41 -12.45 -3.27
CA VAL A 114 2.79 -12.93 -3.35
C VAL A 114 2.81 -14.44 -3.52
N GLN A 115 3.63 -14.92 -4.45
CA GLN A 115 3.86 -16.34 -4.70
C GLN A 115 5.36 -16.62 -4.72
N CYS A 116 5.81 -17.57 -3.90
CA CYS A 116 7.20 -18.00 -3.88
C CYS A 116 7.50 -18.98 -5.01
N GLY A 117 8.75 -18.98 -5.49
CA GLY A 117 9.24 -19.95 -6.45
C GLY A 117 9.33 -21.37 -5.86
N SER A 118 9.56 -22.35 -6.72
CA SER A 118 9.70 -23.75 -6.31
C SER A 118 10.82 -23.94 -5.28
N GLY A 119 10.54 -24.70 -4.22
CA GLY A 119 11.45 -24.93 -3.09
C GLY A 119 11.53 -23.78 -2.09
N TYR A 120 10.60 -22.81 -2.14
CA TYR A 120 10.51 -21.72 -1.19
C TYR A 120 9.10 -21.60 -0.60
N GLY A 121 9.03 -21.53 0.73
CA GLY A 121 7.83 -21.27 1.50
C GLY A 121 7.63 -19.78 1.75
N LEU A 122 6.37 -19.35 1.79
CA LEU A 122 6.01 -17.97 2.11
C LEU A 122 6.03 -17.77 3.63
N VAL A 123 6.88 -16.85 4.10
CA VAL A 123 6.94 -16.42 5.50
C VAL A 123 6.27 -15.06 5.61
N GLY A 124 5.05 -15.05 6.15
CA GLY A 124 4.24 -13.86 6.34
C GLY A 124 2.91 -13.88 5.57
N PRO A 125 2.30 -12.71 5.36
CA PRO A 125 0.99 -12.60 4.73
C PRO A 125 1.07 -12.82 3.21
N LYS A 126 0.12 -13.57 2.67
CA LYS A 126 0.03 -13.87 1.22
C LYS A 126 -0.45 -12.69 0.38
N ILE A 127 -1.23 -11.81 0.98
CA ILE A 127 -1.83 -10.64 0.32
C ILE A 127 -1.32 -9.41 1.06
N ILE A 128 -0.86 -8.42 0.30
CA ILE A 128 -0.48 -7.11 0.80
C ILE A 128 -1.23 -6.04 0.01
N THR A 129 -1.51 -4.93 0.68
CA THR A 129 -2.33 -3.83 0.18
C THR A 129 -1.52 -2.54 0.16
N CYS A 130 -1.65 -1.74 -0.90
CA CYS A 130 -1.08 -0.40 -0.93
C CYS A 130 -1.91 0.54 -0.04
N THR A 131 -1.26 1.22 0.89
CA THR A 131 -1.91 2.12 1.86
C THR A 131 -1.87 3.58 1.42
N GLU A 132 -2.66 4.42 2.09
CA GLU A 132 -2.68 5.89 1.87
C GLU A 132 -1.33 6.56 2.18
N ASP A 133 -0.45 5.89 2.95
CA ASP A 133 0.90 6.38 3.26
C ASP A 133 1.93 6.03 2.15
N GLY A 134 1.51 5.40 1.05
CA GLY A 134 2.42 4.93 0.00
C GLY A 134 3.27 3.73 0.43
N THR A 135 2.80 2.97 1.44
CA THR A 135 3.50 1.80 1.97
C THR A 135 2.65 0.53 1.88
N TRP A 136 3.29 -0.62 1.98
CA TRP A 136 2.61 -1.92 1.96
C TRP A 136 2.15 -2.35 3.35
N HIS A 137 0.88 -2.70 3.46
CA HIS A 137 0.30 -3.30 4.65
C HIS A 137 -0.53 -4.55 4.33
N PRO A 138 -0.38 -5.65 5.09
CA PRO A 138 0.70 -5.90 6.04
C PRO A 138 2.10 -5.84 5.40
N ARG A 139 3.15 -5.87 6.22
CA ARG A 139 4.54 -5.81 5.70
C ARG A 139 4.80 -6.88 4.65
N VAL A 140 5.62 -6.53 3.65
CA VAL A 140 6.02 -7.41 2.54
C VAL A 140 6.57 -8.73 3.10
N PRO A 141 6.02 -9.89 2.69
CA PRO A 141 6.48 -11.21 3.14
C PRO A 141 7.83 -11.59 2.54
N LYS A 142 8.44 -12.65 3.06
CA LYS A 142 9.67 -13.23 2.52
C LYS A 142 9.41 -14.61 1.94
N CYS A 143 10.20 -14.98 0.94
CA CYS A 143 10.29 -16.35 0.48
C CYS A 143 11.54 -16.98 1.08
N GLU A 144 11.36 -18.00 1.90
CA GLU A 144 12.47 -18.72 2.54
C GLU A 144 12.53 -20.16 2.01
N TRP A 145 13.74 -20.71 1.92
CA TRP A 145 13.92 -22.07 1.38
C TRP A 145 13.10 -23.07 2.20
N GLU A 146 12.25 -23.82 1.52
CA GLU A 146 11.48 -24.91 2.12
C GLU A 146 12.32 -26.17 2.12
N TYR A 147 12.49 -26.78 3.28
CA TYR A 147 13.29 -28.01 3.39
C TYR A 147 12.59 -29.13 2.60
N PRO A 148 13.34 -29.90 1.78
CA PRO A 148 12.77 -31.08 1.13
C PRO A 148 12.19 -32.05 2.17
N GLU A 149 11.13 -32.77 1.79
CA GLU A 149 10.71 -33.94 2.54
C GLU A 149 11.92 -34.88 2.73
N ASP A 150 12.04 -35.50 3.91
CA ASP A 150 13.19 -36.26 4.43
C ASP A 150 14.36 -35.46 5.06
N CYS A 151 14.36 -34.13 5.01
CA CYS A 151 15.41 -33.31 5.66
C CYS A 151 15.01 -32.72 7.03
N GLU A 152 13.81 -33.01 7.54
CA GLU A 152 13.27 -32.41 8.77
C GLU A 152 14.14 -32.69 10.00
N GLN A 153 14.65 -33.93 10.11
CA GLN A 153 15.55 -34.36 11.20
C GLN A 153 16.88 -33.58 11.19
N VAL A 154 17.36 -33.22 10.00
CA VAL A 154 18.58 -32.43 9.82
C VAL A 154 18.35 -30.99 10.27
N HIS A 155 17.15 -30.44 10.01
CA HIS A 155 16.80 -29.08 10.44
C HIS A 155 16.70 -28.98 11.96
N GLU A 156 15.99 -29.92 12.61
CA GLU A 156 15.89 -29.96 14.07
C GLU A 156 17.26 -30.18 14.72
N GLY A 157 18.10 -31.06 14.15
CA GLY A 157 19.48 -31.22 14.57
C GLY A 157 20.30 -29.91 14.46
N LYS A 158 20.13 -29.15 13.38
CA LYS A 158 20.78 -27.84 13.20
C LYS A 158 20.33 -26.82 14.24
N LYS A 159 19.02 -26.73 14.53
CA LYS A 159 18.51 -25.84 15.60
C LYS A 159 19.10 -26.22 16.95
N LEU A 160 19.13 -27.51 17.27
CA LEU A 160 19.72 -28.01 18.51
C LEU A 160 21.21 -27.65 18.61
N MET A 161 21.97 -27.79 17.52
CA MET A 161 23.38 -27.38 17.46
C MET A 161 23.56 -25.87 17.63
N GLN A 162 22.63 -25.05 17.13
CA GLN A 162 22.63 -23.59 17.37
C GLN A 162 22.32 -23.21 18.82
N CYS A 163 21.68 -24.10 19.60
CA CYS A 163 21.42 -23.91 21.02
C CYS A 163 22.62 -24.26 21.92
N LEU A 164 23.69 -24.86 21.37
CA LEU A 164 24.93 -25.13 22.08
C LEU A 164 25.92 -23.99 21.76
N PRO A 165 26.06 -22.97 22.62
CA PRO A 165 26.83 -21.77 22.31
C PRO A 165 28.35 -22.04 22.26
N ASN A 166 28.80 -23.17 22.83
CA ASN A 166 30.20 -23.53 22.93
C ASN A 166 30.61 -24.50 21.79
N PRO A 167 31.64 -24.16 20.98
CA PRO A 167 32.13 -25.03 19.91
C PRO A 167 32.54 -26.45 20.36
N GLU A 168 33.07 -26.61 21.57
CA GLU A 168 33.46 -27.93 22.10
C GLU A 168 32.25 -28.80 22.45
N GLU A 169 31.15 -28.19 22.91
CA GLU A 169 29.89 -28.90 23.16
C GLU A 169 29.24 -29.36 21.85
N ILE A 170 29.28 -28.51 20.82
CA ILE A 170 28.83 -28.88 19.47
C ILE A 170 29.66 -30.06 18.93
N LYS A 171 30.98 -30.00 19.08
CA LYS A 171 31.88 -31.07 18.64
C LYS A 171 31.58 -32.39 19.35
N LEU A 172 31.43 -32.36 20.67
CA LEU A 172 31.07 -33.54 21.46
C LEU A 172 29.70 -34.11 21.02
N ALA A 173 28.71 -33.24 20.82
CA ALA A 173 27.38 -33.65 20.36
C ALA A 173 27.42 -34.29 18.96
N LEU A 174 28.22 -33.75 18.05
CA LEU A 174 28.45 -34.33 16.71
C LEU A 174 29.14 -35.69 16.77
N GLU A 175 30.15 -35.85 17.63
CA GLU A 175 30.84 -37.12 17.83
C GLU A 175 29.90 -38.17 18.44
N LEU A 176 29.09 -37.81 19.42
CA LEU A 176 28.06 -38.68 20.00
C LEU A 176 27.00 -39.08 18.97
N TYR A 177 26.54 -38.13 18.15
CA TYR A 177 25.59 -38.42 17.08
C TYR A 177 26.18 -39.39 16.06
N LYS A 178 27.43 -39.16 15.64
CA LYS A 178 28.17 -40.06 14.75
C LYS A 178 28.26 -41.48 15.32
N LEU A 179 28.68 -41.62 16.59
CA LEU A 179 28.75 -42.91 17.27
C LEU A 179 27.38 -43.61 17.33
N SER A 180 26.31 -42.85 17.54
CA SER A 180 24.95 -43.40 17.55
C SER A 180 24.54 -43.98 16.19
N LEU A 181 24.94 -43.33 15.09
CA LEU A 181 24.68 -43.80 13.73
C LEU A 181 25.51 -45.04 13.39
N GLU A 182 26.79 -45.06 13.78
CA GLU A 182 27.66 -46.22 13.61
C GLU A 182 27.12 -47.43 14.38
N THR A 183 26.61 -47.22 15.60
CA THR A 183 25.96 -48.28 16.39
C THR A 183 24.75 -48.87 15.66
N LYS A 184 23.84 -48.01 15.18
CA LYS A 184 22.66 -48.45 14.40
C LYS A 184 23.05 -49.21 13.13
N LEU A 185 24.12 -48.79 12.46
CA LEU A 185 24.62 -49.45 11.25
C LEU A 185 25.13 -50.86 11.57
N LEU A 186 25.89 -51.02 12.67
CA LEU A 186 26.39 -52.32 13.12
C LEU A 186 25.26 -53.25 13.51
N GLU A 187 24.24 -52.77 14.22
CA GLU A 187 23.04 -53.55 14.56
C GLU A 187 22.33 -54.08 13.31
N LEU A 188 22.16 -53.22 12.29
CA LEU A 188 21.57 -53.61 11.02
C LEU A 188 22.40 -54.67 10.28
N GLN A 189 23.74 -54.60 10.37
CA GLN A 189 24.63 -55.59 9.78
C GLN A 189 24.51 -56.93 10.52
N ILE A 190 24.56 -56.93 11.85
CA ILE A 190 24.38 -58.11 12.68
C ILE A 190 23.05 -58.80 12.36
N ASP A 191 21.97 -58.03 12.23
CA ASP A 191 20.65 -58.57 11.90
C ASP A 191 20.57 -59.14 10.48
N LYS A 192 21.24 -58.52 9.49
CA LYS A 192 21.36 -59.08 8.14
C LYS A 192 22.13 -60.39 8.14
N GLU A 193 23.24 -60.49 8.87
CA GLU A 193 24.02 -61.73 8.97
C GLU A 193 23.23 -62.84 9.66
N LYS A 194 22.52 -62.52 10.75
CA LYS A 194 21.64 -63.49 11.43
C LYS A 194 20.55 -64.01 10.49
N LYS A 195 19.89 -63.12 9.74
CA LYS A 195 18.87 -63.50 8.74
C LYS A 195 19.46 -64.35 7.61
N ALA A 196 20.66 -64.02 7.14
CA ALA A 196 21.36 -64.80 6.12
C ALA A 196 21.70 -66.22 6.62
N LYS A 197 22.28 -66.35 7.82
CA LYS A 197 22.58 -67.66 8.43
C LYS A 197 21.32 -68.50 8.65
N ALA A 198 20.23 -67.89 9.09
CA ALA A 198 18.95 -68.57 9.26
C ALA A 198 18.36 -69.09 7.94
N LYS A 199 18.56 -68.36 6.82
CA LYS A 199 18.09 -68.77 5.49
C LYS A 199 18.86 -69.97 4.91
N TYR A 200 20.12 -70.15 5.28
CA TYR A 200 20.99 -71.26 4.82
C TYR A 200 20.97 -72.48 5.76
N SER A 201 20.19 -72.43 6.85
CA SER A 201 20.08 -73.52 7.84
C SER A 201 18.80 -74.36 7.67
N ILE A 202 18.14 -74.29 6.49
CA ILE A 202 16.99 -75.09 6.04
C ILE A 202 17.41 -75.83 4.76
#